data_AF-A0A428Q4E1-F1
#
_entry.id   AF-A0A428Q4E1-F1
#
_cell.length_a   1.000
_cell.length_b   1.000
_cell.length_c   1.000
_cell.angle_alpha   90.00
_cell.angle_beta   90.00
_cell.angle_gamma   90.00
#
_symmetry.space_group_name_H-M   'P 1'
#
loop_
_entity.id
_entity.type
_entity.pdbx_description
1 polymer ?
#
loop_
_entity_poly.entity_id
_entity_poly.type
_entity_poly.pdbx_seq_one_letter_code
_entity_poly.pdbx_strand_id
1 'polypeptide(L)'
;MPKKIFLSFLDEIPNAKLEGFTLQNRQATLYTQKEENGRNYRLDKHGMTSDNYHSLEIRPNKEAKSTSVRKEKRVLAAVHVLEGSDPAVEPKDVRKAFKDSYENGGSVEKLGTAPVPEQELEQEPEQEPEQQWPEQEPEQ
;
A
#
# COMPACT_ATOMS: atom_id res chain seq x y z
N MET A 1 25.98 4.03 -4.22
CA MET A 1 25.81 3.86 -2.75
C MET A 1 24.45 4.29 -2.14
N PRO A 2 23.46 4.88 -2.84
CA PRO A 2 22.19 5.25 -2.17
C PRO A 2 21.25 4.06 -1.86
N LYS A 3 21.24 3.03 -2.72
CA LYS A 3 20.36 1.85 -2.58
C LYS A 3 20.57 1.07 -1.27
N LYS A 4 21.82 0.85 -0.85
CA LYS A 4 22.11 0.10 0.40
C LYS A 4 21.57 0.83 1.63
N ILE A 5 21.78 2.14 1.71
CA ILE A 5 21.32 2.96 2.84
C ILE A 5 19.79 3.02 2.87
N PHE A 6 19.15 3.12 1.69
CA PHE A 6 17.70 3.06 1.57
C PHE A 6 17.12 1.72 2.03
N LEU A 7 17.68 0.60 1.60
CA LEU A 7 17.22 -0.72 2.03
C LEU A 7 17.41 -0.93 3.54
N SER A 8 18.56 -0.53 4.09
CA SER A 8 18.78 -0.58 5.55
C SER A 8 17.78 0.29 6.31
N PHE A 9 17.41 1.45 5.77
CA PHE A 9 16.37 2.29 6.36
C PHE A 9 15.00 1.59 6.34
N LEU A 10 14.63 0.92 5.24
CA LEU A 10 13.37 0.15 5.18
C LEU A 10 13.30 -0.95 6.24
N ASP A 11 14.40 -1.67 6.45
CA ASP A 11 14.46 -2.73 7.46
C ASP A 11 14.41 -2.18 8.89
N GLU A 12 14.93 -0.97 9.11
CA GLU A 12 14.94 -0.27 10.39
C GLU A 12 13.55 0.23 10.83
N ILE A 13 12.65 0.51 9.88
CA ILE A 13 11.30 1.01 10.21
C ILE A 13 10.54 -0.09 10.97
N PRO A 14 10.12 0.15 12.22
CA PRO A 14 9.38 -0.85 13.00
C PRO A 14 8.01 -1.11 12.38
N ASN A 15 7.56 -2.37 12.40
CA ASN A 15 6.28 -2.82 11.81
C ASN A 15 5.08 -2.00 12.29
N ALA A 16 5.06 -1.60 13.56
CA ALA A 16 4.01 -0.75 14.13
C ALA A 16 3.88 0.65 13.48
N LYS A 17 4.86 1.07 12.66
CA LYS A 17 4.79 2.31 11.85
C LYS A 17 4.33 2.06 10.41
N LEU A 18 4.24 0.80 10.01
CA LEU A 18 3.80 0.33 8.70
C LEU A 18 2.45 -0.41 8.76
N GLU A 19 1.83 -0.48 9.93
CA GLU A 19 0.53 -1.11 10.20
C GLU A 19 -0.43 -0.10 10.83
N GLY A 20 -1.73 -0.42 10.79
CA GLY A 20 -2.73 0.32 11.54
C GLY A 20 -2.80 1.79 11.14
N PHE A 21 -2.69 2.08 9.84
CA PHE A 21 -2.92 3.43 9.33
C PHE A 21 -4.37 3.82 9.61
N THR A 22 -4.57 4.53 10.71
CA THR A 22 -5.88 4.95 11.19
C THR A 22 -6.22 6.36 10.66
N LEU A 23 -7.53 6.64 10.65
CA LEU A 23 -8.28 7.85 10.27
C LEU A 23 -7.71 9.22 10.67
N GLN A 24 -6.60 9.30 11.40
CA GLN A 24 -5.96 10.58 11.63
C GLN A 24 -5.35 11.09 10.31
N ASN A 25 -6.14 11.92 9.64
CA ASN A 25 -5.85 12.61 8.38
C ASN A 25 -4.79 13.72 8.57
N ARG A 26 -3.86 13.54 9.51
CA ARG A 26 -2.81 14.48 9.83
C ARG A 26 -1.53 14.07 9.13
N GLN A 27 -0.95 15.03 8.42
CA GLN A 27 0.41 14.91 7.94
C GLN A 27 1.34 14.73 9.13
N ALA A 28 2.17 13.69 9.08
CA ALA A 28 3.06 13.35 10.19
C ALA A 28 4.30 12.61 9.71
N THR A 29 5.45 12.93 10.30
CA THR A 29 6.62 12.07 10.18
C THR A 29 6.43 10.84 11.06
N LEU A 30 6.31 9.67 10.44
CA LEU A 30 6.08 8.40 11.12
C LEU A 30 7.36 7.82 11.73
N TYR A 31 8.49 7.99 11.02
CA TYR A 31 9.78 7.46 11.44
C TYR A 31 10.94 8.30 10.89
N THR A 32 12.00 8.48 11.67
CA THR A 32 13.27 9.07 11.23
C THR A 32 14.38 8.10 11.57
N GLN A 33 15.31 7.89 10.64
CA GLN A 33 16.46 7.01 10.84
C GLN A 33 17.25 7.37 12.10
N LYS A 34 17.66 6.36 12.89
CA LYS A 34 18.49 6.56 14.09
C LYS A 34 19.93 6.94 13.77
N GLU A 35 20.60 7.49 14.77
CA GLU A 35 21.88 8.21 14.66
C GLU A 35 23.09 7.39 14.21
N GLU A 36 23.05 6.06 14.33
CA GLU A 36 24.21 5.18 14.12
C GLU A 36 24.81 5.29 12.70
N ASN A 37 23.99 5.60 11.70
CA ASN A 37 24.41 5.86 10.31
C ASN A 37 24.10 7.30 9.83
N GLY A 38 23.70 8.18 10.76
CA GLY A 38 23.17 9.51 10.47
C GLY A 38 21.68 9.49 10.09
N ARG A 39 20.98 10.60 10.39
CA ARG A 39 19.55 10.78 10.05
C ARG A 39 19.40 11.03 8.55
N ASN A 40 19.62 10.03 7.70
CA ASN A 40 19.62 10.26 6.25
C ASN A 40 18.20 10.32 5.69
N TYR A 41 17.32 9.44 6.14
CA TYR A 41 15.96 9.32 5.62
C TYR A 41 14.90 9.41 6.71
N ARG A 42 13.69 9.73 6.28
CA ARG A 42 12.48 9.71 7.10
C ARG A 42 11.30 9.22 6.30
N LEU A 43 10.34 8.61 7.00
CA LEU A 43 9.05 8.18 6.51
C LEU A 43 8.01 9.22 6.92
N ASP A 44 7.37 9.84 5.94
CA ASP A 44 6.32 10.84 6.13
C ASP A 44 4.97 10.30 5.63
N LYS A 45 3.88 10.61 6.34
CA LYS A 45 2.49 10.46 5.89
C LYS A 45 2.01 11.82 5.38
N HIS A 46 1.56 11.92 4.12
CA HIS A 46 1.13 13.18 3.49
C HIS A 46 -0.38 13.45 3.54
N GLY A 47 -1.16 12.50 4.06
CA GLY A 47 -2.61 12.60 4.18
C GLY A 47 -3.31 11.50 3.38
N MET A 48 -4.63 11.62 3.27
CA MET A 48 -5.45 10.71 2.48
C MET A 48 -5.69 11.27 1.07
N THR A 49 -5.59 10.42 0.05
CA THR A 49 -5.98 10.76 -1.33
C THR A 49 -7.51 10.74 -1.47
N SER A 50 -8.03 11.30 -2.57
CA SER A 50 -9.46 11.24 -2.91
C SER A 50 -9.99 9.81 -3.04
N ASP A 51 -9.10 8.84 -3.25
CA ASP A 51 -9.41 7.42 -3.43
C ASP A 51 -9.34 6.64 -2.10
N ASN A 52 -9.32 7.31 -0.95
CA ASN A 52 -9.17 6.72 0.39
C ASN A 52 -7.83 5.99 0.64
N TYR A 53 -6.77 6.35 -0.08
CA TYR A 53 -5.43 5.83 0.21
C TYR A 53 -4.65 6.77 1.12
N HIS A 54 -3.96 6.24 2.12
CA HIS A 54 -2.91 6.94 2.84
C HIS A 54 -1.65 7.03 1.99
N SER A 55 -1.19 8.25 1.73
CA SER A 55 0.06 8.49 1.03
C SER A 55 1.23 8.47 2.00
N LEU A 56 2.14 7.52 1.80
CA LEU A 56 3.37 7.33 2.57
C LEU A 56 4.56 7.57 1.66
N GLU A 57 5.53 8.32 2.14
CA GLU A 57 6.69 8.69 1.34
C GLU A 57 7.98 8.62 2.14
N ILE A 58 9.03 8.13 1.49
CA ILE A 58 10.38 8.15 2.03
C ILE A 58 11.13 9.31 1.40
N ARG A 59 11.58 10.21 2.26
CA ARG A 59 12.28 11.43 1.85
C ARG A 59 13.65 11.52 2.51
N PRO A 60 14.62 12.14 1.83
CA PRO A 60 15.86 12.58 2.47
C PRO A 60 15.55 13.58 3.58
N ASN A 61 16.23 13.42 4.70
CA ASN A 61 16.13 14.33 5.82
C ASN A 61 17.02 15.56 5.58
N LYS A 62 16.48 16.76 5.80
CA LYS A 62 17.21 18.02 5.67
C LYS A 62 18.33 18.19 6.72
N GLU A 63 18.25 17.40 7.79
CA GLU A 63 19.26 17.32 8.86
C GLU A 63 20.27 16.18 8.64
N ALA A 64 20.26 15.54 7.46
CA ALA A 64 21.21 14.48 7.16
C ALA A 64 22.67 14.99 7.24
N LYS A 65 23.53 14.19 7.89
CA LYS A 65 24.99 14.44 7.94
C LYS A 65 25.61 14.38 6.54
N SER A 66 25.05 13.55 5.66
CA SER A 66 25.46 13.45 4.26
C SER A 66 24.94 14.64 3.45
N THR A 67 25.86 15.45 2.94
CA THR A 67 25.55 16.60 2.07
C THR A 67 24.88 16.18 0.77
N SER A 68 25.20 14.99 0.24
CA SER A 68 24.55 14.42 -0.94
C SER A 68 23.08 14.14 -0.70
N VAL A 69 22.75 13.51 0.45
CA VAL A 69 21.36 13.24 0.85
C VAL A 69 20.62 14.54 1.12
N ARG A 70 21.27 15.53 1.78
CA ARG A 70 20.65 16.84 2.05
C ARG A 70 20.31 17.63 0.78
N LYS A 71 21.07 17.44 -0.31
CA LYS A 71 20.84 18.08 -1.61
C LYS A 71 19.81 17.35 -2.47
N GLU A 72 19.53 16.08 -2.15
CA GLU A 72 18.48 15.29 -2.78
C GLU A 72 17.12 15.91 -2.40
N LYS A 73 16.40 16.44 -3.38
CA LYS A 73 15.07 17.05 -3.17
C LYS A 73 13.92 16.11 -3.54
N ARG A 74 14.24 14.95 -4.11
CA ARG A 74 13.24 14.03 -4.65
C ARG A 74 12.76 13.07 -3.57
N VAL A 75 11.47 12.74 -3.63
CA VAL A 75 10.92 11.57 -2.95
C VAL A 75 11.63 10.33 -3.51
N LEU A 76 12.14 9.47 -2.63
CA LEU A 76 12.89 8.28 -3.04
C LEU A 76 11.94 7.14 -3.36
N ALA A 77 10.86 7.03 -2.59
CA ALA A 77 9.84 6.03 -2.78
C ALA A 77 8.51 6.53 -2.20
N ALA A 78 7.41 6.17 -2.85
CA ALA A 78 6.06 6.56 -2.51
C ALA A 78 5.13 5.34 -2.59
N VAL A 79 4.30 5.16 -1.57
CA VAL A 79 3.34 4.06 -1.46
C VAL A 79 2.01 4.62 -0.97
N HIS A 80 0.94 4.18 -1.61
CA HIS A 80 -0.44 4.49 -1.26
C HIS A 80 -1.07 3.25 -0.64
N VAL A 81 -1.52 3.35 0.61
CA VAL A 81 -2.13 2.23 1.35
C VAL A 81 -3.61 2.50 1.51
N LEU A 82 -4.47 1.61 1.00
CA LEU A 82 -5.91 1.75 1.09
C LEU A 82 -6.38 1.61 2.55
N GLU A 83 -7.19 2.56 2.98
CA GLU A 83 -7.84 2.51 4.28
C GLU A 83 -8.87 1.36 4.36
N GLY A 84 -8.92 0.66 5.48
CA GLY A 84 -9.92 -0.39 5.72
C GLY A 84 -9.80 -1.60 4.79
N SER A 85 -8.64 -1.80 4.17
CA SER A 85 -8.39 -2.94 3.28
C SER A 85 -8.57 -4.28 4.01
N ASP A 86 -9.23 -5.23 3.34
CA ASP A 86 -9.35 -6.64 3.76
C ASP A 86 -8.82 -7.54 2.61
N PRO A 87 -7.70 -8.26 2.80
CA PRO A 87 -6.94 -8.38 4.04
C PRO A 87 -6.19 -7.10 4.41
N ALA A 88 -5.96 -6.91 5.71
CA ALA A 88 -5.18 -5.78 6.22
C ALA A 88 -3.77 -5.78 5.61
N VAL A 89 -3.33 -4.60 5.16
CA VAL A 89 -2.01 -4.46 4.54
C VAL A 89 -0.91 -4.76 5.56
N GLU A 90 -0.08 -5.76 5.27
CA GLU A 90 1.03 -6.16 6.13
C GLU A 90 2.26 -5.24 5.94
N PRO A 91 3.13 -5.07 6.96
CA PRO A 91 4.38 -4.31 6.82
C PRO A 91 5.27 -4.82 5.69
N LYS A 92 5.24 -6.12 5.44
CA LYS A 92 6.07 -6.77 4.42
C LYS A 92 5.67 -6.28 3.03
N ASP A 93 4.38 -6.13 2.78
CA ASP A 93 3.86 -5.59 1.52
C ASP A 93 4.24 -4.12 1.37
N VAL A 94 4.12 -3.33 2.44
CA VAL A 94 4.54 -1.91 2.43
C VAL A 94 6.04 -1.78 2.13
N ARG A 95 6.88 -2.61 2.75
CA ARG A 95 8.33 -2.63 2.48
C ARG A 95 8.63 -3.04 1.04
N LYS A 96 7.93 -4.06 0.53
CA LYS A 96 8.07 -4.50 -0.86
C LYS A 96 7.67 -3.39 -1.82
N ALA A 97 6.53 -2.74 -1.61
CA ALA A 97 6.08 -1.61 -2.42
C ALA A 97 7.06 -0.43 -2.38
N PHE A 98 7.64 -0.11 -1.22
CA PHE A 98 8.68 0.92 -1.17
C PHE A 98 9.95 0.53 -1.94
N LYS A 99 10.31 -0.75 -1.92
CA LYS A 99 11.45 -1.26 -2.69
C LYS A 99 11.17 -1.19 -4.19
N ASP A 100 10.00 -1.65 -4.62
CA ASP A 100 9.55 -1.64 -6.01
C ASP A 100 9.46 -0.18 -6.52
N SER A 101 8.86 0.71 -5.72
CA SER A 101 8.82 2.15 -5.96
C SER A 101 10.22 2.74 -6.18
N TYR A 102 11.17 2.45 -5.27
CA TYR A 102 12.54 2.94 -5.38
C TYR A 102 13.25 2.43 -6.63
N GLU A 103 13.06 1.16 -7.00
CA GLU A 103 13.64 0.57 -8.21
C GLU A 103 13.05 1.18 -9.48
N ASN A 104 11.78 1.57 -9.45
CA ASN A 104 11.08 2.27 -10.53
C ASN A 104 11.25 3.81 -10.48
N GLY A 105 12.23 4.32 -9.72
CA GLY A 105 12.55 5.75 -9.68
C GLY A 105 11.56 6.60 -8.88
N GLY A 106 10.92 6.03 -7.87
CA GLY A 106 9.93 6.67 -7.02
C GLY A 106 8.52 6.64 -7.61
N SER A 107 8.14 5.56 -8.31
CA SER A 107 6.75 5.34 -8.74
C SER A 107 5.83 5.25 -7.52
N VAL A 108 4.55 5.60 -7.69
CA VAL A 108 3.57 5.44 -6.62
C VAL A 108 2.99 4.04 -6.69
N GLU A 109 3.34 3.19 -5.72
CA GLU A 109 2.78 1.84 -5.61
C GLU A 109 1.50 1.88 -4.78
N LYS A 110 0.42 1.23 -5.23
CA LYS A 110 -0.85 1.13 -4.50
C LYS A 110 -0.96 -0.23 -3.81
N LEU A 111 -1.32 -0.23 -2.54
CA LEU A 111 -1.51 -1.42 -1.71
C LEU A 111 -2.89 -1.43 -1.08
N GLY A 112 -3.43 -2.65 -0.95
CA GLY A 112 -4.74 -2.91 -0.38
C GLY A 112 -5.82 -3.14 -1.45
N THR A 113 -6.71 -4.09 -1.16
CA THR A 113 -7.95 -4.34 -1.88
C THR A 113 -9.10 -3.74 -1.09
N ALA A 114 -10.01 -3.03 -1.77
CA ALA A 114 -11.20 -2.50 -1.12
C ALA A 114 -12.04 -3.68 -0.59
N PRO A 115 -12.63 -3.57 0.62
CA PRO A 115 -13.56 -4.58 1.07
C PRO A 115 -14.64 -4.74 0.00
N VAL A 116 -14.86 -5.98 -0.44
CA VAL A 116 -15.95 -6.29 -1.36
C VAL A 116 -17.22 -5.83 -0.66
N PRO A 117 -18.00 -4.89 -1.23
CA PRO A 117 -19.27 -4.52 -0.62
C PRO A 117 -20.10 -5.79 -0.47
N GLU A 118 -20.66 -6.00 0.72
CA GLU A 118 -21.46 -7.17 1.13
C GLU A 118 -22.75 -7.39 0.30
N GLN A 119 -22.86 -6.83 -0.91
CA GLN A 119 -24.04 -6.87 -1.78
C GLN A 119 -24.00 -7.92 -2.90
N GLU A 120 -23.03 -8.84 -2.93
CA GLU A 120 -22.98 -9.92 -3.93
C GLU A 120 -22.85 -11.33 -3.33
N LEU A 121 -23.43 -11.56 -2.14
CA LEU A 121 -23.54 -12.90 -1.55
C LEU A 121 -24.99 -13.40 -1.43
N GLU A 122 -25.88 -13.04 -2.36
CA GLU A 122 -27.15 -13.72 -2.58
C GLU A 122 -27.45 -13.76 -4.08
N GLN A 123 -26.74 -14.61 -4.82
CA GLN A 123 -27.30 -15.25 -6.01
C GLN A 123 -26.95 -16.73 -5.93
N GLU A 124 -27.78 -17.49 -5.21
CA GLU A 124 -27.99 -18.90 -5.53
C GLU A 124 -28.29 -18.98 -7.04
N PRO A 125 -27.68 -19.90 -7.80
CA PRO A 125 -28.16 -20.18 -9.14
C PRO A 125 -29.50 -20.90 -9.00
N GLU A 126 -30.61 -20.16 -9.10
CA GLU A 126 -31.92 -20.72 -9.43
C GLU A 126 -31.74 -21.55 -10.70
N GLN A 127 -31.79 -22.87 -10.54
CA GLN A 127 -31.74 -23.79 -11.66
C GLN A 127 -32.94 -23.54 -12.57
N GLU A 128 -32.66 -23.38 -13.86
CA GLU A 128 -33.63 -23.29 -14.93
C GLU A 128 -34.69 -24.39 -14.79
N PRO A 129 -36.00 -24.09 -14.93
CA PRO A 129 -36.99 -25.15 -15.05
C PRO A 129 -36.77 -25.87 -16.39
N GLU A 130 -36.40 -27.15 -16.32
CA GLU A 130 -36.35 -28.07 -17.45
C GLU A 130 -37.63 -27.94 -18.28
N GLN A 131 -37.47 -27.53 -19.55
CA GLN A 131 -38.53 -27.60 -20.53
C GLN A 131 -38.80 -29.07 -20.86
N GLN A 132 -39.78 -29.66 -20.19
CA GLN A 132 -40.31 -30.96 -20.54
C GLN A 132 -41.34 -30.78 -21.67
N TRP A 133 -40.90 -31.05 -22.90
CA TRP A 133 -41.78 -31.18 -24.06
C TRP A 133 -42.67 -32.43 -23.89
N PRO A 134 -43.98 -32.37 -24.17
CA PRO A 134 -44.76 -33.58 -24.26
C PRO A 134 -44.44 -34.29 -25.59
N GLU A 135 -43.69 -35.38 -25.50
CA GLU A 135 -43.72 -36.45 -26.51
C GLU A 135 -45.10 -37.11 -26.47
N GLN A 136 -45.93 -36.83 -27.48
CA GLN A 136 -47.08 -37.65 -27.83
C GLN A 136 -47.12 -37.74 -29.35
N GLU A 137 -46.42 -38.74 -29.88
CA GLU A 137 -46.68 -39.28 -31.21
C GLU A 137 -47.49 -40.59 -31.11
N PRO A 138 -48.11 -41.02 -32.22
CA PRO A 138 -49.48 -41.54 -32.25
C PRO A 138 -49.54 -43.06 -32.36
N GLU A 139 -50.65 -43.68 -31.99
CA GLU A 139 -51.05 -45.02 -32.50
C GLU A 139 -52.58 -45.14 -32.41
N GLN A 140 -53.27 -45.06 -33.55
CA GLN A 140 -53.97 -46.15 -34.29
C GLN A 140 -55.41 -46.38 -33.81
#